data_AF-A0A971L181-F1
#
_entry.id   AF-A0A971L181-F1
#
_cell.length_a   1.000
_cell.length_b   1.000
_cell.length_c   1.000
_cell.angle_alpha   90.00
_cell.angle_beta   90.00
_cell.angle_gamma   90.00
#
_symmetry.space_group_name_H-M   'P 1'
#
loop_
_entity.id
_entity.type
_entity.pdbx_description
1 polymer ?
#
loop_
_entity_poly.entity_id
_entity_poly.type
_entity_poly.pdbx_seq_one_letter_code
_entity_poly.pdbx_strand_id
1 'polypeptide(L)'
;MSKQNTSQQRLAQLESWAEKGALRLLDVALTRFIAEQIPQASDALLLATALLSERNGHGHVCLDLQAVLAEPELQLVEDEQADLSTQEAAEPGVSGLSIAEQLTRWVKDWTLNGWVEQLLATAAVVDKRTLSNANNANADTSPLVLAGSQEKPLLYLRRYWVYEQQIQNGIQQRLAIQQDLPLEPTRQLLDQLFVDFKPTQEQPLDWQKIACALAARTAFGIITGGPGTGKTTTVVRLLALLQGLQMQAGKTPLVIRLAAPTGKAAARLSESLAGSVADVKLPAELATCRDAIPTEVSTLHRLLGSQPNTRHFRHHAGNPLPADLVVVDEASMVDVEMLARLLDALTPSTRLILLGDKDQLASVEAGSVLGDFCQNAEAGNYTPATQAWLKETTGQRLPSAMLNEQGSPLAQATSMLRRSYRFDAYPGIGELAQLVNSGQATQAELEKVFASFQREGETISATANLE
;
A
#
# COMPACT_ATOMS: atom_id res chain seq x y z
N MET A 1 4.40 44.39 18.03
CA MET A 1 5.03 43.85 19.25
C MET A 1 4.23 42.74 19.93
N SER A 2 2.88 42.67 19.85
CA SER A 2 2.11 41.60 20.51
C SER A 2 2.18 40.22 19.82
N LYS A 3 2.12 40.14 18.48
CA LYS A 3 2.09 38.85 17.75
C LYS A 3 3.42 38.07 17.71
N GLN A 4 4.57 38.76 17.72
CA GLN A 4 5.89 38.09 17.80
C GLN A 4 6.07 37.32 19.11
N ASN A 5 5.44 37.79 20.19
CA ASN A 5 5.47 37.14 21.49
C ASN A 5 4.63 35.84 21.49
N THR A 6 3.56 35.79 20.69
CA THR A 6 2.68 34.62 20.58
C THR A 6 3.35 33.45 19.85
N SER A 7 4.02 33.68 18.71
CA SER A 7 4.72 32.60 17.99
C SER A 7 5.84 31.98 18.82
N GLN A 8 6.58 32.77 19.59
CA GLN A 8 7.61 32.26 20.52
C GLN A 8 7.00 31.44 21.66
N GLN A 9 5.86 31.87 22.22
CA GLN A 9 5.13 31.09 23.23
C GLN A 9 4.63 29.75 22.67
N ARG A 10 4.14 29.71 21.43
CA ARG A 10 3.73 28.46 20.77
C ARG A 10 4.89 27.51 20.50
N LEU A 11 6.03 28.03 20.07
CA LEU A 11 7.23 27.21 19.89
C LEU A 11 7.71 26.61 21.22
N ALA A 12 7.72 27.40 22.29
CA ALA A 12 8.04 26.90 23.63
C ALA A 12 7.03 25.83 24.12
N GLN A 13 5.76 25.96 23.76
CA GLN A 13 4.74 24.95 24.06
C GLN A 13 5.03 23.63 23.31
N LEU A 14 5.38 23.69 22.02
CA LEU A 14 5.75 22.50 21.23
C LEU A 14 7.06 21.85 21.74
N GLU A 15 8.02 22.66 22.19
CA GLU A 15 9.24 22.16 22.84
C GLU A 15 8.92 21.37 24.11
N SER A 16 8.01 21.85 24.95
CA SER A 16 7.55 21.10 26.13
C SER A 16 6.83 19.80 25.76
N TRP A 17 6.08 19.76 24.65
CA TRP A 17 5.48 18.51 24.16
C TRP A 17 6.55 17.51 23.70
N ALA A 18 7.65 17.99 23.12
CA ALA A 18 8.78 17.14 22.75
C ALA A 18 9.55 16.62 23.98
N GLU A 19 9.73 17.43 25.01
CA GLU A 19 10.32 16.99 26.29
C GLU A 19 9.51 15.87 26.96
N LYS A 20 8.19 15.85 26.74
CA LYS A 20 7.26 14.83 27.22
C LYS A 20 7.06 13.65 26.27
N GLY A 21 7.81 13.58 25.17
CA GLY A 21 7.78 12.47 24.21
C GLY A 21 6.64 12.49 23.18
N ALA A 22 5.69 13.43 23.25
CA ALA A 22 4.60 13.49 22.28
C ALA A 22 5.02 14.01 20.89
N LEU A 23 6.13 14.76 20.82
CA LEU A 23 6.73 15.21 19.56
C LEU A 23 8.21 14.82 19.53
N ARG A 24 8.77 14.60 18.35
CA ARG A 24 10.22 14.42 18.22
C ARG A 24 10.89 15.78 18.10
N LEU A 25 12.17 15.84 18.45
CA LEU A 25 12.99 17.05 18.25
C LEU A 25 13.00 17.52 16.79
N LEU A 26 12.88 16.59 15.83
CA LEU A 26 12.78 16.90 14.41
C LEU A 26 11.50 17.70 14.08
N ASP A 27 10.37 17.35 14.70
CA ASP A 27 9.06 17.96 14.44
C ASP A 27 9.06 19.44 14.87
N VAL A 28 9.65 19.70 16.05
CA VAL A 28 9.87 21.06 16.57
C VAL A 28 10.88 21.83 15.72
N ALA A 29 12.00 21.19 15.34
CA ALA A 29 13.03 21.83 14.52
C ALA A 29 12.50 22.26 13.15
N LEU A 30 11.70 21.42 12.49
CA LEU A 30 11.04 21.78 11.23
C LEU A 30 10.08 22.95 11.42
N THR A 31 9.28 22.93 12.49
CA THR A 31 8.32 24.00 12.80
C THR A 31 9.03 25.33 13.06
N ARG A 32 10.13 25.30 13.82
CA ARG A 32 10.98 26.47 14.05
C ARG A 32 11.58 27.00 12.75
N PHE A 33 12.11 26.12 11.90
CA PHE A 33 12.63 26.51 10.59
C PHE A 33 11.56 27.20 9.73
N ILE A 34 10.33 26.67 9.67
CA ILE A 34 9.22 27.33 8.96
C ILE A 34 8.90 28.70 9.57
N ALA A 35 8.88 28.82 10.89
CA ALA A 35 8.64 30.09 11.59
C ALA A 35 9.73 31.15 11.30
N GLU A 36 10.98 30.74 11.16
CA GLU A 36 12.10 31.61 10.80
C GLU A 36 12.01 32.13 9.36
N GLN A 37 11.52 31.29 8.43
CA GLN A 37 11.37 31.67 7.02
C GLN A 37 10.12 32.52 6.74
N ILE A 38 9.12 32.50 7.63
CA ILE A 38 7.85 33.19 7.43
C ILE A 38 7.64 34.25 8.52
N PRO A 39 7.85 35.53 8.21
CA PRO A 39 7.56 36.60 9.14
C PRO A 39 6.10 36.54 9.59
N GLN A 40 5.88 36.43 10.91
CA GLN A 40 4.55 36.31 11.53
C GLN A 40 3.78 35.02 11.19
N ALA A 41 4.46 33.87 11.17
CA ALA A 41 3.81 32.56 11.09
C ALA A 41 2.64 32.44 12.10
N SER A 42 1.46 32.07 11.60
CA SER A 42 0.24 31.89 12.39
C SER A 42 0.32 30.64 13.27
N ASP A 43 -0.40 30.65 14.40
CA ASP A 43 -0.57 29.48 15.26
C ASP A 43 -1.06 28.25 14.45
N ALA A 44 -1.97 28.49 13.50
CA ALA A 44 -2.47 27.52 12.53
C ALA A 44 -1.36 26.81 11.74
N LEU A 45 -0.39 27.57 11.25
CA LEU A 45 0.72 27.03 10.47
C LEU A 45 1.72 26.27 11.35
N LEU A 46 2.03 26.81 12.53
CA LEU A 46 2.97 26.17 13.46
C LEU A 46 2.45 24.81 13.92
N LEU A 47 1.20 24.76 14.37
CA LEU A 47 0.58 23.52 14.82
C LEU A 47 0.46 22.51 13.68
N ALA A 48 -0.01 22.94 12.50
CA ALA A 48 -0.15 22.04 11.36
C ALA A 48 1.20 21.47 10.90
N THR A 49 2.29 22.25 10.96
CA THR A 49 3.63 21.77 10.62
C THR A 49 4.13 20.72 11.60
N ALA A 50 3.98 20.98 12.90
CA ALA A 50 4.42 20.05 13.95
C ALA A 50 3.68 18.71 13.85
N LEU A 51 2.34 18.76 13.79
CA LEU A 51 1.51 17.56 13.67
C LEU A 51 1.77 16.81 12.37
N LEU A 52 1.91 17.52 11.24
CA LEU A 52 2.24 16.86 9.96
C LEU A 52 3.58 16.13 10.02
N SER A 53 4.59 16.74 10.61
CA SER A 53 5.91 16.11 10.76
C SER A 53 5.85 14.89 11.66
N GLU A 54 5.16 15.00 12.80
CA GLU A 54 4.96 13.91 13.75
C GLU A 54 4.21 12.74 13.09
N ARG A 55 3.08 13.01 12.42
CA ARG A 55 2.30 12.00 11.71
C ARG A 55 3.09 11.32 10.63
N ASN A 56 3.95 12.06 9.93
CA ASN A 56 4.86 11.49 8.96
C ASN A 56 5.88 10.54 9.58
N GLY A 57 6.30 10.84 10.81
CA GLY A 57 7.12 9.95 11.63
C GLY A 57 6.50 8.61 11.93
N HIS A 58 5.18 8.59 12.09
CA HIS A 58 4.38 7.39 12.37
C HIS A 58 3.83 6.74 11.10
N GLY A 59 4.31 7.15 9.93
CA GLY A 59 3.99 6.50 8.67
C GLY A 59 2.77 7.07 7.93
N HIS A 60 2.24 8.22 8.34
CA HIS A 60 1.18 8.90 7.59
C HIS A 60 1.77 9.78 6.46
N VAL A 61 1.09 9.82 5.32
CA VAL A 61 1.51 10.60 4.14
C VAL A 61 1.09 12.06 4.24
N CYS A 62 -0.02 12.33 4.94
CA CYS A 62 -0.62 13.64 5.12
C CYS A 62 -1.26 13.78 6.50
N LEU A 63 -1.63 15.01 6.82
CA LEU A 63 -2.44 15.39 7.97
C LEU A 63 -3.86 15.72 7.52
N ASP A 64 -4.85 15.01 8.06
CA ASP A 64 -6.27 15.34 7.88
C ASP A 64 -6.68 16.44 8.87
N LEU A 65 -6.86 17.66 8.37
CA LEU A 65 -7.17 18.81 9.24
C LEU A 65 -8.56 18.69 9.88
N GLN A 66 -9.50 18.02 9.21
CA GLN A 66 -10.84 17.81 9.76
C GLN A 66 -10.79 16.80 10.92
N ALA A 67 -10.01 15.73 10.78
CA ALA A 67 -9.81 14.76 11.85
C ALA A 67 -9.17 15.40 13.10
N VAL A 68 -8.21 16.31 12.92
CA VAL A 68 -7.59 17.03 14.04
C VAL A 68 -8.59 17.90 14.81
N LEU A 69 -9.54 18.55 14.12
CA LEU A 69 -10.58 19.35 14.79
C LEU A 69 -11.67 18.49 15.43
N ALA A 70 -12.00 17.34 14.81
CA ALA A 70 -13.05 16.45 15.30
C ALA A 70 -12.61 15.67 16.55
N GLU A 71 -11.37 15.17 16.55
CA GLU A 71 -10.83 14.27 17.56
C GLU A 71 -9.38 14.69 17.93
N PRO A 72 -9.17 15.89 18.50
CA PRO A 72 -7.85 16.40 18.84
C PRO A 72 -7.11 15.52 19.85
N GLU A 73 -7.82 14.90 20.79
CA GLU A 73 -7.27 14.01 21.82
C GLU A 73 -6.66 12.73 21.26
N LEU A 74 -7.04 12.31 20.05
CA LEU A 74 -6.47 11.14 19.37
C LEU A 74 -5.27 11.51 18.48
N GLN A 75 -4.85 12.78 18.47
CA GLN A 75 -3.83 13.24 17.55
C GLN A 75 -2.40 12.98 18.01
N LEU A 76 -2.15 13.07 19.31
CA LEU A 76 -0.85 12.85 19.92
C LEU A 76 -1.00 11.84 21.05
N VAL A 77 -0.20 10.78 21.02
CA VAL A 77 -0.15 9.78 22.10
C VAL A 77 1.04 10.09 22.98
N GLU A 78 0.82 10.15 24.30
CA GLU A 78 1.90 10.27 25.27
C GLU A 78 2.61 8.92 25.41
N ASP A 79 3.94 8.89 25.36
CA ASP A 79 4.71 7.67 25.59
C ASP A 79 4.56 7.26 27.07
N GLU A 80 3.70 6.28 27.36
CA GLU A 80 3.50 5.74 28.72
C GLU A 80 4.81 5.20 29.34
N GLN A 81 5.82 4.87 28.51
CA GLN A 81 7.13 4.39 28.97
C GLN A 81 8.05 5.48 29.54
N ALA A 82 7.81 6.76 29.22
CA ALA A 82 8.60 7.86 29.78
C ALA A 82 8.33 8.02 31.29
N ASP A 83 7.15 7.62 31.75
CA ASP A 83 6.65 7.86 33.11
C ASP A 83 7.16 6.85 34.16
N LEU A 84 7.69 5.69 33.73
CA LEU A 84 8.20 4.66 34.65
C LEU A 84 9.51 5.06 35.36
N SER A 85 10.19 6.10 34.89
CA SER A 85 11.42 6.61 35.53
C SER A 85 11.19 7.81 36.47
N THR A 86 10.00 8.40 36.45
CA THR A 86 9.65 9.64 37.18
C THR A 86 8.56 9.47 38.24
N GLN A 87 7.97 8.29 38.38
CA GLN A 87 6.90 8.03 39.36
C GLN A 87 7.34 7.97 40.84
N GLU A 88 8.63 8.06 41.17
CA GLU A 88 9.07 8.08 42.58
C GLU A 88 9.10 9.47 43.25
N ALA A 89 8.70 10.56 42.56
CA ALA A 89 8.78 11.91 43.15
C ALA A 89 7.68 12.92 42.78
N ALA A 90 6.49 12.50 42.39
CA ALA A 90 5.38 13.45 42.18
C ALA A 90 4.57 13.65 43.47
N GLU A 91 4.76 14.81 44.13
CA GLU A 91 3.87 15.28 45.20
C GLU A 91 2.42 15.45 44.68
N PRO A 92 1.39 15.15 45.50
CA PRO A 92 0.00 15.32 45.12
C PRO A 92 -0.36 16.82 45.12
N GLY A 93 -0.12 17.52 44.01
CA GLY A 93 -0.44 18.95 43.94
C GLY A 93 -0.11 19.73 42.65
N VAL A 94 0.54 19.16 41.63
CA VAL A 94 0.87 19.91 40.40
C VAL A 94 -0.05 19.48 39.25
N SER A 95 -1.20 20.13 39.15
CA SER A 95 -2.19 19.94 38.08
C SER A 95 -1.75 20.61 36.76
N GLY A 96 -0.87 19.95 36.02
CA GLY A 96 -0.63 20.25 34.60
C GLY A 96 -1.69 19.58 33.72
N LEU A 97 -2.15 20.27 32.68
CA LEU A 97 -3.02 19.67 31.65
C LEU A 97 -2.25 18.61 30.86
N SER A 98 -2.91 17.52 30.50
CA SER A 98 -2.35 16.54 29.56
C SER A 98 -2.10 17.19 28.19
N ILE A 99 -1.24 16.60 27.36
CA ILE A 99 -0.93 17.14 26.03
C ILE A 99 -2.19 17.12 25.15
N ALA A 100 -3.00 16.06 25.26
CA ALA A 100 -4.30 15.98 24.63
C ALA A 100 -5.20 17.17 25.01
N GLU A 101 -5.34 17.46 26.31
CA GLU A 101 -6.14 18.61 26.79
C GLU A 101 -5.57 19.96 26.32
N GLN A 102 -4.24 20.10 26.25
CA GLN A 102 -3.59 21.30 25.73
C GLN A 102 -3.88 21.49 24.24
N LEU A 103 -3.82 20.41 23.45
CA LEU A 103 -4.15 20.43 22.02
C LEU A 103 -5.62 20.76 21.81
N THR A 104 -6.55 20.12 22.52
CA THR A 104 -7.98 20.42 22.48
C THR A 104 -8.25 21.89 22.80
N ARG A 105 -7.56 22.47 23.81
CA ARG A 105 -7.67 23.90 24.11
C ARG A 105 -7.09 24.80 23.02
N TRP A 106 -6.02 24.37 22.34
CA TRP A 106 -5.40 25.14 21.27
C TRP A 106 -6.37 25.30 20.09
N VAL A 107 -7.05 24.22 19.69
CA VAL A 107 -7.94 24.21 18.52
C VAL A 107 -9.42 24.51 18.83
N LYS A 108 -9.78 24.71 20.10
CA LYS A 108 -11.18 24.79 20.57
C LYS A 108 -12.10 25.72 19.77
N ASP A 109 -11.61 26.90 19.40
CA ASP A 109 -12.39 27.94 18.71
C ASP A 109 -12.06 28.00 17.20
N TRP A 110 -11.36 27.00 16.68
CA TRP A 110 -10.98 26.96 15.26
C TRP A 110 -12.11 26.37 14.43
N THR A 111 -12.28 26.94 13.24
CA THR A 111 -13.14 26.35 12.20
C THR A 111 -12.25 25.82 11.09
N LEU A 112 -12.70 24.77 10.40
CA LEU A 112 -11.95 24.18 9.28
C LEU A 112 -11.59 25.23 8.22
N ASN A 113 -12.59 26.04 7.83
CA ASN A 113 -12.41 27.11 6.84
C ASN A 113 -11.44 28.18 7.34
N GLY A 114 -11.54 28.60 8.60
CA GLY A 114 -10.63 29.58 9.18
C GLY A 114 -9.19 29.06 9.29
N TRP A 115 -9.02 27.77 9.60
CA TRP A 115 -7.70 27.15 9.63
C TRP A 115 -7.08 27.11 8.22
N VAL A 116 -7.83 26.62 7.25
CA VAL A 116 -7.42 26.58 5.83
C VAL A 116 -7.07 27.98 5.31
N GLU A 117 -7.89 29.00 5.60
CA GLU A 117 -7.63 30.37 5.19
C GLU A 117 -6.31 30.90 5.76
N GLN A 118 -6.02 30.63 7.04
CA GLN A 118 -4.76 31.04 7.66
C GLN A 118 -3.54 30.29 7.09
N LEU A 119 -3.69 29.03 6.70
CA LEU A 119 -2.62 28.28 6.04
C LEU A 119 -2.30 28.89 4.66
N LEU A 120 -3.34 29.18 3.88
CA LEU A 120 -3.23 29.74 2.52
C LEU A 120 -2.84 31.22 2.48
N ALA A 121 -2.96 31.93 3.60
CA ALA A 121 -2.47 33.30 3.72
C ALA A 121 -0.92 33.40 3.68
N THR A 122 -0.20 32.26 3.73
CA THR A 122 1.26 32.20 3.75
C THR A 122 1.82 31.62 2.46
N ALA A 123 3.04 32.03 2.08
CA ALA A 123 3.71 31.48 0.88
C ALA A 123 4.20 30.02 1.06
N ALA A 124 4.16 29.48 2.28
CA ALA A 124 4.66 28.16 2.57
C ALA A 124 3.69 27.03 2.23
N VAL A 125 2.41 27.36 2.04
CA VAL A 125 1.37 26.41 1.66
C VAL A 125 0.82 26.80 0.29
N VAL A 126 0.77 25.84 -0.63
CA VAL A 126 0.06 26.00 -1.90
C VAL A 126 -1.26 25.23 -1.87
N ASP A 127 -2.34 25.84 -2.38
CA ASP A 127 -3.60 25.14 -2.59
C ASP A 127 -3.59 24.41 -3.95
N LYS A 128 -3.71 23.08 -3.91
CA LYS A 128 -3.85 22.20 -5.08
C LYS A 128 -5.24 21.55 -5.17
N ARG A 129 -6.20 21.96 -4.34
CA ARG A 129 -7.59 21.49 -4.40
C ARG A 129 -8.38 22.12 -5.55
N THR A 130 -7.95 23.27 -6.05
CA THR A 130 -8.58 23.98 -7.16
C THR A 130 -7.64 24.10 -8.36
N LEU A 131 -8.12 23.73 -9.56
CA LEU A 131 -7.36 23.75 -10.82
C LEU A 131 -6.98 25.18 -11.27
N SER A 132 -7.60 26.22 -10.68
CA SER A 132 -7.48 27.62 -11.08
C SER A 132 -6.19 28.33 -10.65
N ASN A 133 -5.38 27.74 -9.77
CA ASN A 133 -4.15 28.38 -9.25
C ASN A 133 -2.86 27.95 -9.96
N ALA A 134 -2.96 27.42 -11.19
CA ALA A 134 -1.82 26.97 -12.00
C ALA A 134 -0.80 28.07 -12.36
N ASN A 135 -1.12 29.36 -12.15
CA ASN A 135 -0.28 30.50 -12.55
C ASN A 135 0.48 31.19 -11.40
N ASN A 136 0.50 30.64 -10.19
CA ASN A 136 1.32 31.22 -9.12
C ASN A 136 2.77 30.76 -9.26
N ALA A 137 3.72 31.67 -9.50
CA ALA A 137 5.15 31.35 -9.65
C ALA A 137 5.77 30.66 -8.41
N ASN A 138 5.14 30.79 -7.23
CA ASN A 138 5.50 30.08 -5.99
C ASN A 138 4.86 28.70 -5.85
N ALA A 139 3.95 28.30 -6.76
CA ALA A 139 3.23 27.02 -6.67
C ALA A 139 4.15 25.79 -6.76
N ASP A 140 5.38 25.97 -7.28
CA ASP A 140 6.36 24.90 -7.44
C ASP A 140 7.38 24.79 -6.29
N THR A 141 7.46 25.77 -5.38
CA THR A 141 8.51 25.79 -4.34
C THR A 141 8.00 25.75 -2.90
N SER A 142 6.69 25.89 -2.65
CA SER A 142 6.13 25.86 -1.28
C SER A 142 6.38 24.51 -0.59
N PRO A 143 6.96 24.46 0.62
CA PRO A 143 7.28 23.20 1.30
C PRO A 143 6.05 22.36 1.67
N LEU A 144 4.89 23.00 1.86
CA LEU A 144 3.63 22.36 2.22
C LEU A 144 2.63 22.46 1.07
N VAL A 145 1.81 21.43 0.92
CA VAL A 145 0.76 21.35 -0.11
C VAL A 145 -0.56 21.01 0.56
N LEU A 146 -1.59 21.80 0.27
CA LEU A 146 -2.96 21.51 0.67
C LEU A 146 -3.70 20.87 -0.50
N ALA A 147 -4.22 19.66 -0.29
CA ALA A 147 -4.97 18.86 -1.26
C ALA A 147 -6.23 18.26 -0.59
N GLY A 148 -6.85 17.25 -1.22
CA GLY A 148 -8.12 16.66 -0.75
C GLY A 148 -9.35 17.44 -1.20
N SER A 149 -10.47 17.25 -0.50
CA SER A 149 -11.73 17.96 -0.78
C SER A 149 -11.89 19.18 0.13
N GLN A 150 -12.95 19.97 -0.08
CA GLN A 150 -13.29 21.05 0.84
C GLN A 150 -13.69 20.51 2.23
N GLU A 151 -14.38 19.37 2.28
CA GLU A 151 -14.86 18.73 3.50
C GLU A 151 -13.76 17.93 4.21
N LYS A 152 -12.76 17.46 3.46
CA LYS A 152 -11.61 16.70 3.96
C LYS A 152 -10.30 17.27 3.40
N PRO A 153 -9.86 18.44 3.89
CA PRO A 153 -8.63 19.06 3.44
C PRO A 153 -7.42 18.34 4.08
N LEU A 154 -6.52 17.89 3.20
CA LEU A 154 -5.34 17.12 3.56
C LEU A 154 -4.09 17.97 3.36
N LEU A 155 -3.27 18.12 4.40
CA LEU A 155 -2.01 18.84 4.34
C LEU A 155 -0.84 17.87 4.19
N TYR A 156 0.07 18.17 3.27
CA TYR A 156 1.21 17.32 2.93
C TYR A 156 2.53 18.07 3.07
N LEU A 157 3.59 17.34 3.40
CA LEU A 157 4.93 17.78 2.98
C LEU A 157 5.00 17.57 1.47
N ARG A 158 5.48 18.58 0.71
CA ARG A 158 5.48 18.55 -0.76
C ARG A 158 6.03 17.25 -1.33
N ARG A 159 7.11 16.72 -0.75
CA ARG A 159 7.73 15.45 -1.14
C ARG A 159 6.69 14.32 -1.28
N TYR A 160 5.87 14.13 -0.25
CA TYR A 160 4.89 13.03 -0.21
C TYR A 160 3.73 13.28 -1.16
N TRP A 161 3.28 14.53 -1.28
CA TRP A 161 2.30 14.89 -2.30
C TRP A 161 2.81 14.59 -3.71
N VAL A 162 4.06 14.95 -4.02
CA VAL A 162 4.68 14.64 -5.32
C VAL A 162 4.73 13.12 -5.56
N TYR A 163 5.11 12.33 -4.56
CA TYR A 163 5.13 10.87 -4.68
C TYR A 163 3.73 10.30 -4.95
N GLU A 164 2.71 10.77 -4.25
CA GLU A 164 1.33 10.34 -4.49
C GLU A 164 0.85 10.70 -5.91
N GLN A 165 1.18 11.89 -6.40
CA GLN A 165 0.86 12.30 -7.78
C GLN A 165 1.62 11.45 -8.82
N GLN A 166 2.89 11.13 -8.57
CA GLN A 166 3.67 10.24 -9.44
C GLN A 166 3.06 8.84 -9.50
N ILE A 167 2.64 8.31 -8.35
CA ILE A 167 1.97 7.01 -8.25
C ILE A 167 0.65 7.03 -9.04
N GLN A 168 -0.20 8.02 -8.77
CA GLN A 168 -1.49 8.15 -9.44
C GLN A 168 -1.33 8.23 -10.97
N ASN A 169 -0.45 9.11 -11.44
CA ASN A 169 -0.20 9.29 -12.88
C ASN A 169 0.39 8.02 -13.51
N GLY A 170 1.39 7.40 -12.86
CA GLY A 170 2.04 6.20 -13.36
C GLY A 170 1.08 5.00 -13.47
N ILE A 171 0.16 4.85 -12.51
CA ILE A 171 -0.86 3.81 -12.54
C ILE A 171 -1.92 4.12 -13.60
N GLN A 172 -2.44 5.36 -13.66
CA GLN A 172 -3.45 5.75 -14.65
C GLN A 172 -2.97 5.54 -16.09
N GLN A 173 -1.72 5.91 -16.39
CA GLN A 173 -1.11 5.70 -17.71
C GLN A 173 -1.10 4.21 -18.10
N ARG A 174 -0.81 3.32 -17.15
CA ARG A 174 -0.77 1.87 -17.40
C ARG A 174 -2.15 1.24 -17.50
N LEU A 175 -3.09 1.68 -16.66
CA LEU A 175 -4.49 1.23 -16.72
C LEU A 175 -5.15 1.63 -18.06
N ALA A 176 -4.75 2.76 -18.65
CA ALA A 176 -5.21 3.19 -19.96
C ALA A 176 -4.71 2.30 -21.12
N ILE A 177 -3.61 1.56 -20.92
CA ILE A 177 -3.03 0.68 -21.93
C ILE A 177 -3.62 -0.72 -21.80
N GLN A 178 -4.63 -1.01 -22.63
CA GLN A 178 -5.12 -2.38 -22.82
C GLN A 178 -4.11 -3.17 -23.65
N GLN A 179 -3.84 -4.40 -23.22
CA GLN A 179 -2.95 -5.32 -23.92
C GLN A 179 -3.73 -6.10 -24.96
N ASP A 180 -3.18 -6.24 -26.15
CA ASP A 180 -3.76 -7.08 -27.19
C ASP A 180 -3.54 -8.55 -26.84
N LEU A 181 -4.55 -9.14 -26.19
CA LEU A 181 -4.58 -10.55 -25.82
C LEU A 181 -5.47 -11.32 -26.80
N PRO A 182 -4.91 -12.22 -27.61
CA PRO A 182 -5.72 -13.03 -28.50
C PRO A 182 -6.54 -14.02 -27.67
N LEU A 183 -7.87 -13.89 -27.71
CA LEU A 183 -8.80 -14.58 -26.81
C LEU A 183 -8.64 -16.11 -26.84
N GLU A 184 -8.66 -16.70 -28.04
CA GLU A 184 -8.58 -18.15 -28.21
C GLU A 184 -7.24 -18.75 -27.71
N PRO A 185 -6.06 -18.27 -28.17
CA PRO A 185 -4.78 -18.74 -27.61
C PRO A 185 -4.66 -18.52 -26.10
N THR A 186 -5.12 -17.38 -25.60
CA THR A 186 -5.09 -17.07 -24.16
C THR A 186 -5.93 -18.07 -23.37
N ARG A 187 -7.15 -18.36 -23.85
CA ARG A 187 -8.03 -19.35 -23.21
C ARG A 187 -7.43 -20.73 -23.21
N GLN A 188 -6.91 -21.19 -24.34
CA GLN A 188 -6.29 -22.52 -24.46
C GLN A 188 -5.12 -22.69 -23.49
N LEU A 189 -4.24 -21.69 -23.41
CA LEU A 189 -3.12 -21.71 -22.47
C LEU A 189 -3.57 -21.66 -21.02
N LEU A 190 -4.56 -20.84 -20.68
CA LEU A 190 -5.13 -20.81 -19.33
C LEU A 190 -5.80 -22.14 -18.95
N ASP A 191 -6.53 -22.78 -19.86
CA ASP A 191 -7.14 -24.09 -19.63
C ASP A 191 -6.08 -25.17 -19.37
N GLN A 192 -4.95 -25.11 -20.08
CA GLN A 192 -3.84 -26.04 -19.88
C GLN A 192 -3.08 -25.79 -18.56
N LEU A 193 -2.77 -24.52 -18.23
CA LEU A 193 -2.02 -24.15 -17.03
C LEU A 193 -2.78 -24.40 -15.72
N PHE A 194 -4.12 -24.44 -15.79
CA PHE A 194 -5.02 -24.62 -14.66
C PHE A 194 -5.86 -25.91 -14.76
N VAL A 195 -5.38 -26.91 -15.51
CA VAL A 195 -6.07 -28.20 -15.71
C VAL A 195 -6.35 -28.96 -14.41
N ASP A 196 -5.52 -28.76 -13.38
CA ASP A 196 -5.64 -29.45 -12.10
C ASP A 196 -6.78 -28.88 -11.23
N PHE A 197 -7.35 -27.73 -11.58
CA PHE A 197 -8.45 -27.14 -10.83
C PHE A 197 -9.75 -27.92 -11.02
N LYS A 198 -10.33 -28.38 -9.90
CA LYS A 198 -11.63 -29.05 -9.86
C LYS A 198 -12.60 -28.18 -9.08
N PRO A 199 -13.66 -27.63 -9.71
CA PRO A 199 -14.63 -26.80 -9.02
C PRO A 199 -15.38 -27.62 -7.97
N THR A 200 -15.53 -27.06 -6.78
CA THR A 200 -16.35 -27.62 -5.68
C THR A 200 -17.53 -26.71 -5.40
N GLN A 201 -18.48 -27.13 -4.55
CA GLN A 201 -19.58 -26.24 -4.14
C GLN A 201 -19.08 -25.01 -3.39
N GLU A 202 -18.05 -25.18 -2.56
CA GLU A 202 -17.42 -24.10 -1.79
C GLU A 202 -16.50 -23.22 -2.65
N GLN A 203 -15.91 -23.79 -3.70
CA GLN A 203 -15.03 -23.09 -4.62
C GLN A 203 -15.43 -23.34 -6.08
N PRO A 204 -16.47 -22.65 -6.57
CA PRO A 204 -16.93 -22.80 -7.94
C PRO A 204 -15.99 -22.13 -8.96
N LEU A 205 -15.09 -21.25 -8.51
CA LEU A 205 -14.24 -20.41 -9.36
C LEU A 205 -12.75 -20.61 -9.04
N ASP A 206 -11.93 -20.61 -10.09
CA ASP A 206 -10.47 -20.59 -9.97
C ASP A 206 -9.99 -19.13 -9.95
N TRP A 207 -9.82 -18.62 -8.73
CA TRP A 207 -9.32 -17.26 -8.52
C TRP A 207 -7.89 -17.05 -9.02
N GLN A 208 -7.06 -18.09 -9.09
CA GLN A 208 -5.70 -17.98 -9.62
C GLN A 208 -5.72 -17.84 -11.15
N LYS A 209 -6.61 -18.58 -11.83
CA LYS A 209 -6.85 -18.44 -13.27
C LYS A 209 -7.41 -17.06 -13.63
N ILE A 210 -8.40 -16.58 -12.86
CA ILE A 210 -8.97 -15.24 -13.02
C ILE A 210 -7.89 -14.16 -12.80
N ALA A 211 -7.08 -14.29 -11.74
CA ALA A 211 -5.99 -13.37 -11.45
C ALA A 211 -4.97 -13.30 -12.61
N CYS A 212 -4.59 -14.44 -13.20
CA CYS A 212 -3.71 -14.45 -14.37
C CYS A 212 -4.31 -13.73 -15.57
N ALA A 213 -5.59 -13.97 -15.87
CA ALA A 213 -6.27 -13.29 -16.98
C ALA A 213 -6.31 -11.77 -16.75
N LEU A 214 -6.75 -11.31 -15.57
CA LEU A 214 -6.81 -9.89 -15.24
C LEU A 214 -5.44 -9.20 -15.30
N ALA A 215 -4.42 -9.82 -14.70
CA ALA A 215 -3.06 -9.27 -14.69
C ALA A 215 -2.39 -9.27 -16.08
N ALA A 216 -2.82 -10.15 -16.99
CA ALA A 216 -2.37 -10.11 -18.38
C ALA A 216 -3.01 -8.98 -19.20
N ARG A 217 -4.26 -8.58 -18.85
CA ARG A 217 -5.12 -7.71 -19.66
C ARG A 217 -4.65 -6.27 -19.80
N THR A 218 -4.03 -5.73 -18.76
CA THR A 218 -3.58 -4.32 -18.78
C THR A 218 -2.11 -4.21 -18.42
N ALA A 219 -1.52 -3.03 -18.59
CA ALA A 219 -0.13 -2.80 -18.17
C ALA A 219 0.03 -2.64 -16.65
N PHE A 220 -1.03 -2.80 -15.85
CA PHE A 220 -0.97 -2.79 -14.39
C PHE A 220 -1.83 -3.92 -13.81
N GLY A 221 -1.38 -4.57 -12.74
CA GLY A 221 -2.17 -5.60 -12.08
C GLY A 221 -1.83 -5.72 -10.61
N ILE A 222 -2.84 -6.02 -9.79
CA ILE A 222 -2.66 -6.34 -8.37
C ILE A 222 -3.21 -7.73 -8.11
N ILE A 223 -2.39 -8.59 -7.49
CA ILE A 223 -2.80 -9.91 -7.01
C ILE A 223 -2.62 -9.91 -5.50
N THR A 224 -3.73 -9.75 -4.77
CA THR A 224 -3.74 -9.77 -3.31
C THR A 224 -4.27 -11.09 -2.78
N GLY A 225 -3.83 -11.50 -1.59
CA GLY A 225 -4.38 -12.66 -0.90
C GLY A 225 -3.55 -13.02 0.33
N GLY A 226 -4.17 -13.68 1.28
CA GLY A 226 -3.53 -14.10 2.53
C GLY A 226 -2.36 -15.08 2.35
N PRO A 227 -1.67 -15.47 3.43
CA PRO A 227 -0.63 -16.49 3.39
C PRO A 227 -1.21 -17.84 2.92
N GLY A 228 -0.47 -18.53 2.05
CA GLY A 228 -0.88 -19.86 1.55
C GLY A 228 -1.95 -19.85 0.45
N THR A 229 -2.34 -18.69 -0.07
CA THR A 229 -3.30 -18.56 -1.19
C THR A 229 -2.73 -18.91 -2.58
N GLY A 230 -1.43 -19.23 -2.63
CA GLY A 230 -0.73 -19.60 -3.87
C GLY A 230 -0.39 -18.42 -4.78
N LYS A 231 -0.14 -17.22 -4.22
CA LYS A 231 0.35 -16.04 -4.97
C LYS A 231 1.54 -16.37 -5.86
N THR A 232 2.58 -17.01 -5.30
CA THR A 232 3.79 -17.36 -6.06
C THR A 232 3.51 -18.35 -7.20
N THR A 233 2.69 -19.38 -6.96
CA THR A 233 2.28 -20.32 -8.02
C THR A 233 1.48 -19.61 -9.13
N THR A 234 0.62 -18.66 -8.74
CA THR A 234 -0.13 -17.82 -9.68
C THR A 234 0.80 -16.98 -10.55
N VAL A 235 1.85 -16.38 -9.96
CA VAL A 235 2.86 -15.64 -10.72
C VAL A 235 3.57 -16.53 -11.72
N VAL A 236 4.01 -17.73 -11.33
CA VAL A 236 4.69 -18.65 -12.26
C VAL A 236 3.80 -18.97 -13.45
N ARG A 237 2.53 -19.30 -13.21
CA ARG A 237 1.56 -19.57 -14.28
C ARG A 237 1.30 -18.32 -15.15
N LEU A 238 1.28 -17.14 -14.56
CA LEU A 238 1.15 -15.89 -15.31
C LEU A 238 2.38 -15.62 -16.19
N LEU A 239 3.60 -15.79 -15.67
CA LEU A 239 4.82 -15.64 -16.46
C LEU A 239 4.84 -16.64 -17.62
N ALA A 240 4.42 -17.89 -17.37
CA ALA A 240 4.28 -18.91 -18.38
C ALA A 240 3.23 -18.56 -19.45
N LEU A 241 2.07 -18.02 -19.05
CA LEU A 241 1.04 -17.54 -19.97
C LEU A 241 1.60 -16.45 -20.91
N LEU A 242 2.27 -15.46 -20.34
CA LEU A 242 2.76 -14.30 -21.09
C LEU A 242 3.92 -14.66 -22.03
N GLN A 243 4.88 -15.46 -21.57
CA GLN A 243 5.94 -15.96 -22.44
C GLN A 243 5.37 -16.88 -23.52
N GLY A 244 4.43 -17.75 -23.19
CA GLY A 244 3.80 -18.65 -24.15
C GLY A 244 3.06 -17.90 -25.26
N LEU A 245 2.33 -16.84 -24.92
CA LEU A 245 1.70 -15.97 -25.90
C LEU A 245 2.71 -15.25 -26.80
N GLN A 246 3.86 -14.80 -26.27
CA GLN A 246 4.93 -14.23 -27.11
C GLN A 246 5.50 -15.25 -28.09
N MET A 247 5.76 -16.47 -27.63
CA MET A 247 6.33 -17.51 -28.49
C MET A 247 5.35 -17.93 -29.59
N GLN A 248 4.07 -18.12 -29.24
CA GLN A 248 3.02 -18.43 -30.22
C GLN A 248 2.85 -17.31 -31.26
N ALA A 249 3.05 -16.06 -30.86
CA ALA A 249 3.04 -14.91 -31.77
C ALA A 249 4.36 -14.73 -32.56
N GLY A 250 5.37 -15.59 -32.37
CA GLY A 250 6.68 -15.48 -33.02
C GLY A 250 7.48 -14.23 -32.62
N LYS A 251 7.19 -13.66 -31.45
CA LYS A 251 7.83 -12.44 -30.92
C LYS A 251 8.99 -12.79 -29.99
N THR A 252 9.86 -11.82 -29.72
CA THR A 252 10.95 -11.98 -28.76
C THR A 252 10.41 -12.22 -27.34
N PRO A 253 11.05 -13.07 -26.53
CA PRO A 253 10.68 -13.26 -25.13
C PRO A 253 10.68 -11.94 -24.36
N LEU A 254 9.75 -11.80 -23.41
CA LEU A 254 9.66 -10.62 -22.55
C LEU A 254 10.88 -10.54 -21.64
N VAL A 255 11.42 -9.32 -21.48
CA VAL A 255 12.40 -9.01 -20.45
C VAL A 255 11.68 -8.84 -19.12
N ILE A 256 11.67 -9.89 -18.31
CA ILE A 256 10.99 -9.95 -17.03
C ILE A 256 11.97 -9.60 -15.89
N ARG A 257 11.54 -8.74 -14.96
CA ARG A 257 12.27 -8.43 -13.73
C ARG A 257 11.41 -8.75 -12.52
N LEU A 258 12.00 -9.47 -11.57
CA LEU A 258 11.35 -9.84 -10.32
C LEU A 258 12.02 -9.09 -9.17
N ALA A 259 11.20 -8.48 -8.32
CA ALA A 259 11.66 -7.74 -7.17
C ALA A 259 10.86 -8.00 -5.91
N ALA A 260 11.50 -7.76 -4.77
CA ALA A 260 10.87 -7.71 -3.45
C ALA A 260 11.46 -6.52 -2.67
N PRO A 261 10.79 -6.02 -1.62
CA PRO A 261 11.28 -4.88 -0.84
C PRO A 261 12.53 -5.25 -0.01
N THR A 262 12.62 -6.48 0.50
CA THR A 262 13.72 -6.93 1.38
C THR A 262 14.52 -8.07 0.78
N GLY A 263 15.80 -8.20 1.19
CA GLY A 263 16.67 -9.29 0.72
C GLY A 263 16.17 -10.68 1.13
N LYS A 264 15.55 -10.79 2.31
CA LYS A 264 14.95 -12.05 2.79
C LYS A 264 13.73 -12.46 1.96
N ALA A 265 12.87 -11.50 1.61
CA ALA A 265 11.75 -11.75 0.72
C ALA A 265 12.23 -12.16 -0.69
N ALA A 266 13.24 -11.45 -1.23
CA ALA A 266 13.82 -11.79 -2.52
C ALA A 266 14.43 -13.22 -2.56
N ALA A 267 15.18 -13.61 -1.53
CA ALA A 267 15.76 -14.95 -1.45
C ALA A 267 14.67 -16.05 -1.39
N ARG A 268 13.64 -15.85 -0.56
CA ARG A 268 12.50 -16.78 -0.44
C ARG A 268 11.71 -16.88 -1.74
N LEU A 269 11.46 -15.76 -2.40
CA LEU A 269 10.78 -15.75 -3.69
C LEU A 269 11.60 -16.50 -4.74
N SER A 270 12.92 -16.28 -4.79
CA SER A 270 13.81 -16.98 -5.74
C SER A 270 13.75 -18.51 -5.55
N GLU A 271 13.83 -18.98 -4.31
CA GLU A 271 13.70 -20.41 -3.97
C GLU A 271 12.32 -20.97 -4.34
N SER A 272 11.26 -20.25 -3.96
CA SER A 272 9.88 -20.69 -4.23
C SER A 272 9.56 -20.72 -5.72
N LEU A 273 10.10 -19.77 -6.50
CA LEU A 273 9.96 -19.75 -7.95
C LEU A 273 10.73 -20.90 -8.59
N ALA A 274 11.97 -21.15 -8.18
CA ALA A 274 12.77 -22.26 -8.70
C ALA A 274 12.06 -23.62 -8.51
N GLY A 275 11.51 -23.87 -7.31
CA GLY A 275 10.72 -25.07 -7.04
C GLY A 275 9.41 -25.11 -7.85
N SER A 276 8.65 -24.00 -7.85
CA SER A 276 7.36 -23.95 -8.56
C SER A 276 7.53 -24.09 -10.08
N VAL A 277 8.58 -23.54 -10.68
CA VAL A 277 8.86 -23.68 -12.12
C VAL A 277 9.15 -25.14 -12.49
N ALA A 278 9.80 -25.89 -11.61
CA ALA A 278 10.03 -27.32 -11.80
C ALA A 278 8.71 -28.12 -11.75
N ASP A 279 7.85 -27.80 -10.77
CA ASP A 279 6.61 -28.53 -10.48
C ASP A 279 5.44 -28.17 -11.42
N VAL A 280 5.38 -26.93 -11.92
CA VAL A 280 4.32 -26.51 -12.83
C VAL A 280 4.44 -27.30 -14.13
N LYS A 281 3.43 -28.13 -14.40
CA LYS A 281 3.27 -28.86 -15.66
C LYS A 281 3.05 -27.85 -16.77
N LEU A 282 4.14 -27.44 -17.40
CA LEU A 282 4.08 -26.61 -18.59
C LEU A 282 3.77 -27.51 -19.80
N PRO A 283 2.89 -27.06 -20.72
CA PRO A 283 2.70 -27.73 -22.00
C PRO A 283 4.04 -27.99 -22.68
N ALA A 284 4.16 -29.11 -23.42
CA ALA A 284 5.41 -29.48 -24.09
C ALA A 284 5.94 -28.37 -25.03
N GLU A 285 5.03 -27.62 -25.63
CA GLU A 285 5.30 -26.45 -26.50
C GLU A 285 5.89 -25.26 -25.73
N LEU A 286 5.65 -25.19 -24.41
CA LEU A 286 6.17 -24.18 -23.49
C LEU A 286 7.32 -24.69 -22.63
N ALA A 287 7.80 -25.92 -22.86
CA ALA A 287 8.95 -26.46 -22.12
C ALA A 287 10.21 -25.61 -22.34
N THR A 288 10.39 -25.06 -23.54
CA THR A 288 11.46 -24.09 -23.85
C THR A 288 11.23 -22.72 -23.23
N CYS A 289 9.99 -22.37 -22.84
CA CYS A 289 9.72 -21.15 -22.07
C CYS A 289 10.26 -21.23 -20.63
N ARG A 290 10.50 -22.44 -20.08
CA ARG A 290 11.03 -22.59 -18.71
C ARG A 290 12.33 -21.82 -18.53
N ASP A 291 13.21 -21.89 -19.51
CA ASP A 291 14.51 -21.19 -19.47
C ASP A 291 14.36 -19.67 -19.62
N ALA A 292 13.24 -19.20 -20.18
CA ALA A 292 12.93 -17.78 -20.36
C ALA A 292 12.18 -17.17 -19.15
N ILE A 293 11.79 -17.97 -18.15
CA ILE A 293 11.20 -17.48 -16.90
C ILE A 293 12.35 -17.19 -15.92
N PRO A 294 12.58 -15.94 -15.52
CA PRO A 294 13.63 -15.64 -14.55
C PRO A 294 13.28 -16.24 -13.18
N THR A 295 14.27 -16.85 -12.54
CA THR A 295 14.18 -17.34 -11.16
C THR A 295 14.89 -16.42 -10.17
N GLU A 296 15.75 -15.52 -10.65
CA GLU A 296 16.46 -14.56 -9.81
C GLU A 296 15.57 -13.37 -9.45
N VAL A 297 15.44 -13.14 -8.15
CA VAL A 297 14.73 -12.00 -7.59
C VAL A 297 15.74 -11.05 -6.96
N SER A 298 15.53 -9.75 -7.18
CA SER A 298 16.36 -8.69 -6.61
C SER A 298 15.59 -7.88 -5.57
N THR A 299 16.28 -7.13 -4.73
CA THR A 299 15.58 -6.08 -3.96
C THR A 299 15.20 -4.93 -4.89
N LEU A 300 14.14 -4.19 -4.60
CA LEU A 300 13.78 -2.97 -5.35
C LEU A 300 14.96 -1.99 -5.46
N HIS A 301 15.69 -1.81 -4.36
CA HIS A 301 16.91 -1.00 -4.31
C HIS A 301 18.00 -1.48 -5.29
N ARG A 302 18.19 -2.81 -5.41
CA ARG A 302 19.16 -3.39 -6.34
C ARG A 302 18.67 -3.28 -7.78
N LEU A 303 17.37 -3.49 -8.01
CA LEU A 303 16.74 -3.37 -9.33
C LEU A 303 16.85 -1.95 -9.89
N LEU A 304 16.56 -0.94 -9.07
CA LEU A 304 16.64 0.47 -9.46
C LEU A 304 18.09 1.01 -9.48
N GLY A 305 19.02 0.28 -8.87
CA GLY A 305 20.44 0.65 -8.80
C GLY A 305 20.69 1.81 -7.84
N SER A 306 20.47 1.58 -6.54
CA SER A 306 20.75 2.54 -5.47
C SER A 306 22.20 3.04 -5.53
N GLN A 307 22.40 4.35 -5.50
CA GLN A 307 23.72 4.97 -5.54
C GLN A 307 24.22 5.24 -4.12
N PRO A 308 25.45 4.79 -3.77
CA PRO A 308 26.02 4.99 -2.44
C PRO A 308 26.00 6.45 -1.98
N ASN A 309 25.67 6.68 -0.71
CA ASN A 309 25.63 8.00 -0.07
C ASN A 309 24.66 9.02 -0.70
N THR A 310 23.68 8.56 -1.49
CA THR A 310 22.63 9.42 -2.05
C THR A 310 21.27 8.77 -1.92
N ARG A 311 20.20 9.55 -2.16
CA ARG A 311 18.83 9.03 -2.33
C ARG A 311 18.47 8.77 -3.79
N HIS A 312 19.46 8.81 -4.68
CA HIS A 312 19.23 8.69 -6.12
C HIS A 312 19.40 7.24 -6.57
N PHE A 313 18.58 6.87 -7.55
CA PHE A 313 18.66 5.60 -8.25
C PHE A 313 19.27 5.79 -9.63
N ARG A 314 19.96 4.77 -10.14
CA ARG A 314 20.45 4.74 -11.52
C ARG A 314 19.30 4.80 -12.53
N HIS A 315 18.20 4.11 -12.23
CA HIS A 315 17.02 4.10 -13.07
C HIS A 315 15.98 5.10 -12.58
N HIS A 316 15.49 5.92 -13.49
CA HIS A 316 14.54 7.01 -13.28
C HIS A 316 13.93 7.41 -14.64
N ALA A 317 13.03 8.39 -14.72
CA ALA A 317 12.36 8.74 -15.99
C ALA A 317 13.30 9.07 -17.16
N GLY A 318 14.50 9.61 -16.87
CA GLY A 318 15.52 9.94 -17.87
C GLY A 318 16.45 8.77 -18.25
N ASN A 319 16.42 7.68 -17.48
CA ASN A 319 17.12 6.44 -17.77
C ASN A 319 16.25 5.24 -17.33
N PRO A 320 15.20 4.90 -18.10
CA PRO A 320 14.24 3.88 -17.69
C PRO A 320 14.89 2.52 -17.45
N LEU A 321 14.29 1.72 -16.57
CA LEU A 321 14.66 0.32 -16.36
C LEU A 321 14.31 -0.48 -17.62
N PRO A 322 15.27 -1.21 -18.23
CA PRO A 322 14.98 -2.06 -19.37
C PRO A 322 14.23 -3.32 -18.90
N ALA A 323 12.90 -3.28 -19.03
CA ALA A 323 11.99 -4.37 -18.72
C ALA A 323 10.66 -4.21 -19.48
N ASP A 324 10.11 -5.33 -19.95
CA ASP A 324 8.75 -5.40 -20.49
C ASP A 324 7.73 -5.70 -19.38
N LEU A 325 8.15 -6.46 -18.37
CA LEU A 325 7.34 -6.81 -17.20
C LEU A 325 8.18 -6.70 -15.92
N VAL A 326 7.64 -6.01 -14.93
CA VAL A 326 8.15 -5.99 -13.55
C VAL A 326 7.10 -6.61 -12.62
N VAL A 327 7.54 -7.57 -11.80
CA VAL A 327 6.72 -8.17 -10.75
C VAL A 327 7.35 -7.83 -9.41
N VAL A 328 6.56 -7.25 -8.51
CA VAL A 328 6.97 -6.91 -7.15
C VAL A 328 6.18 -7.76 -6.17
N ASP A 329 6.85 -8.63 -5.44
CA ASP A 329 6.25 -9.41 -4.35
C ASP A 329 6.46 -8.75 -2.99
N GLU A 330 5.64 -9.12 -2.01
CA GLU A 330 5.53 -8.47 -0.69
C GLU A 330 5.31 -6.94 -0.81
N ALA A 331 4.48 -6.54 -1.78
CA ALA A 331 4.16 -5.14 -2.07
C ALA A 331 3.47 -4.42 -0.89
N SER A 332 2.95 -5.16 0.09
CA SER A 332 2.44 -4.63 1.38
C SER A 332 3.52 -3.87 2.16
N MET A 333 4.79 -4.25 2.01
CA MET A 333 5.93 -3.59 2.66
C MET A 333 6.55 -2.47 1.81
N VAL A 334 5.97 -2.12 0.65
CA VAL A 334 6.49 -1.06 -0.21
C VAL A 334 5.86 0.27 0.19
N ASP A 335 6.70 1.22 0.60
CA ASP A 335 6.27 2.58 0.92
C ASP A 335 5.99 3.44 -0.33
N VAL A 336 5.43 4.62 -0.09
CA VAL A 336 5.08 5.60 -1.12
C VAL A 336 6.29 6.12 -1.90
N GLU A 337 7.45 6.30 -1.25
CA GLU A 337 8.65 6.79 -1.94
C GLU A 337 9.17 5.74 -2.93
N MET A 338 9.34 4.49 -2.48
CA MET A 338 9.83 3.40 -3.29
C MET A 338 8.91 3.09 -4.47
N LEU A 339 7.58 3.09 -4.26
CA LEU A 339 6.65 2.88 -5.38
C LEU A 339 6.69 4.03 -6.39
N ALA A 340 6.77 5.29 -5.92
CA ALA A 340 6.89 6.44 -6.80
C ALA A 340 8.17 6.37 -7.63
N ARG A 341 9.31 6.00 -7.02
CA ARG A 341 10.59 5.82 -7.71
C ARG A 341 10.57 4.66 -8.69
N LEU A 342 9.89 3.56 -8.35
CA LEU A 342 9.68 2.45 -9.26
C LEU A 342 8.87 2.91 -10.48
N LEU A 343 7.73 3.55 -10.29
CA LEU A 343 6.88 4.00 -11.40
C LEU A 343 7.58 5.04 -12.29
N ASP A 344 8.38 5.94 -11.72
CA ASP A 344 9.20 6.90 -12.47
C ASP A 344 10.29 6.21 -13.30
N ALA A 345 10.85 5.10 -12.80
CA ALA A 345 11.85 4.32 -13.51
C ALA A 345 11.28 3.42 -14.62
N LEU A 346 9.95 3.25 -14.70
CA LEU A 346 9.31 2.37 -15.68
C LEU A 346 8.64 3.18 -16.79
N THR A 347 8.78 2.74 -18.05
CA THR A 347 8.02 3.35 -19.14
C THR A 347 6.53 2.99 -19.02
N PRO A 348 5.60 3.81 -19.54
CA PRO A 348 4.17 3.52 -19.47
C PRO A 348 3.78 2.17 -20.09
N SER A 349 4.54 1.67 -21.07
CA SER A 349 4.32 0.36 -21.68
C SER A 349 4.83 -0.82 -20.86
N THR A 350 5.77 -0.60 -19.93
CA THR A 350 6.25 -1.66 -19.04
C THR A 350 5.12 -2.09 -18.11
N ARG A 351 4.77 -3.37 -18.18
CA ARG A 351 3.75 -3.96 -17.32
C ARG A 351 4.27 -4.03 -15.89
N LEU A 352 3.45 -3.62 -14.92
CA LEU A 352 3.77 -3.71 -13.50
C LEU A 352 2.72 -4.58 -12.79
N ILE A 353 3.18 -5.60 -12.08
CA ILE A 353 2.34 -6.48 -11.27
C ILE A 353 2.79 -6.37 -9.82
N LEU A 354 1.86 -6.01 -8.93
CA LEU A 354 2.07 -5.96 -7.49
C LEU A 354 1.43 -7.19 -6.84
N LEU A 355 2.18 -7.91 -6.02
CA LEU A 355 1.70 -9.00 -5.21
C LEU A 355 1.91 -8.72 -3.75
N GLY A 356 0.92 -9.04 -2.94
CA GLY A 356 1.06 -8.90 -1.50
C GLY A 356 -0.19 -9.37 -0.78
N ASP A 357 -0.24 -9.09 0.50
CA ASP A 357 -1.39 -9.36 1.34
C ASP A 357 -1.94 -8.01 1.83
N LYS A 358 -3.24 -7.76 1.61
CA LYS A 358 -3.88 -6.52 2.04
C LYS A 358 -3.99 -6.42 3.56
N ASP A 359 -3.99 -7.56 4.25
CA ASP A 359 -4.21 -7.68 5.70
C ASP A 359 -2.89 -7.85 6.49
N GLN A 360 -1.75 -7.83 5.80
CA GLN A 360 -0.45 -7.85 6.44
C GLN A 360 -0.06 -6.46 6.95
N LEU A 361 0.83 -6.43 7.95
CA LEU A 361 1.44 -5.18 8.41
C LEU A 361 1.99 -4.37 7.23
N ALA A 362 1.63 -3.08 7.22
CA ALA A 362 2.08 -2.12 6.22
C ALA A 362 3.60 -1.88 6.31
N SER A 363 4.14 -1.13 5.34
CA SER A 363 5.52 -0.64 5.40
C SER A 363 5.80 0.08 6.73
N VAL A 364 7.05 -0.02 7.19
CA VAL A 364 7.55 0.75 8.35
C VAL A 364 7.69 2.23 8.00
N GLU A 365 7.91 2.54 6.72
CA GLU A 365 7.93 3.92 6.21
C GLU A 365 6.54 4.39 5.79
N ALA A 366 6.40 5.69 5.52
CA ALA A 366 5.09 6.31 5.35
C ALA A 366 4.28 5.80 4.14
N GLY A 367 3.01 5.48 4.43
CA GLY A 367 1.95 5.10 3.50
C GLY A 367 1.76 3.60 3.36
N SER A 368 0.51 3.15 3.52
CA SER A 368 0.07 1.77 3.24
C SER A 368 -0.52 1.68 1.83
N VAL A 369 0.34 1.69 0.82
CA VAL A 369 -0.11 1.82 -0.57
C VAL A 369 -0.96 0.62 -1.03
N LEU A 370 -0.53 -0.60 -0.72
CA LEU A 370 -1.27 -1.80 -1.13
C LEU A 370 -2.63 -1.91 -0.41
N GLY A 371 -2.68 -1.55 0.87
CA GLY A 371 -3.91 -1.52 1.66
C GLY A 371 -4.95 -0.60 1.03
N ASP A 372 -4.54 0.62 0.68
CA ASP A 372 -5.41 1.62 0.04
C ASP A 372 -5.90 1.16 -1.33
N PHE A 373 -5.03 0.52 -2.13
CA PHE A 373 -5.43 -0.03 -3.44
C PHE A 373 -6.39 -1.21 -3.35
N CYS A 374 -6.28 -2.00 -2.27
CA CYS A 374 -7.01 -3.26 -2.11
C CYS A 374 -8.21 -3.17 -1.18
N GLN A 375 -8.55 -1.99 -0.66
CA GLN A 375 -9.63 -1.81 0.33
C GLN A 375 -10.95 -2.46 -0.10
N ASN A 376 -11.29 -2.38 -1.39
CA ASN A 376 -12.53 -2.93 -1.96
C ASN A 376 -12.32 -4.23 -2.77
N ALA A 377 -11.14 -4.86 -2.69
CA ALA A 377 -10.80 -6.03 -3.50
C ALA A 377 -11.70 -7.25 -3.20
N GLU A 378 -12.18 -7.38 -1.96
CA GLU A 378 -13.06 -8.48 -1.55
C GLU A 378 -14.45 -8.41 -2.18
N ALA A 379 -15.01 -7.19 -2.28
CA ALA A 379 -16.27 -6.94 -2.97
C ALA A 379 -16.15 -7.13 -4.50
N GLY A 380 -14.93 -7.10 -5.04
CA GLY A 380 -14.70 -7.06 -6.48
C GLY A 380 -14.98 -5.65 -7.00
N ASN A 381 -16.20 -5.40 -7.49
CA ASN A 381 -16.58 -4.23 -8.31
C ASN A 381 -16.12 -4.31 -9.77
N TYR A 382 -16.25 -5.49 -10.37
CA TYR A 382 -15.98 -5.69 -11.79
C TYR A 382 -17.13 -5.14 -12.65
N THR A 383 -16.81 -4.55 -13.79
CA THR A 383 -17.85 -4.15 -14.73
C THR A 383 -18.43 -5.36 -15.46
N PRO A 384 -19.68 -5.28 -15.98
CA PRO A 384 -20.25 -6.33 -16.82
C PRO A 384 -19.38 -6.68 -18.04
N ALA A 385 -18.68 -5.68 -18.61
CA ALA A 385 -17.73 -5.88 -19.69
C ALA A 385 -16.53 -6.74 -19.27
N THR A 386 -15.97 -6.51 -18.07
CA THR A 386 -14.91 -7.35 -17.51
C THR A 386 -15.38 -8.77 -17.24
N GLN A 387 -16.61 -8.96 -16.75
CA GLN A 387 -17.18 -10.29 -16.57
C GLN A 387 -17.35 -11.03 -17.91
N ALA A 388 -17.88 -10.37 -18.94
CA ALA A 388 -18.06 -10.97 -20.26
C ALA A 388 -16.71 -11.42 -20.84
N TRP A 389 -15.71 -10.54 -20.78
CA TRP A 389 -14.35 -10.83 -21.22
C TRP A 389 -13.71 -11.98 -20.42
N LEU A 390 -13.88 -12.00 -19.09
CA LEU A 390 -13.39 -13.10 -18.25
C LEU A 390 -14.08 -14.42 -18.59
N LYS A 391 -15.38 -14.40 -18.88
CA LYS A 391 -16.11 -15.61 -19.29
C LYS A 391 -15.57 -16.14 -20.61
N GLU A 392 -15.27 -15.27 -21.57
CA GLU A 392 -14.69 -15.67 -22.86
C GLU A 392 -13.25 -16.20 -22.69
N THR A 393 -12.45 -15.54 -21.86
CA THR A 393 -11.01 -15.83 -21.71
C THR A 393 -10.72 -16.99 -20.77
N THR A 394 -11.53 -17.17 -19.72
CA THR A 394 -11.29 -18.18 -18.66
C THR A 394 -12.35 -19.29 -18.64
N GLY A 395 -13.47 -19.10 -19.33
CA GLY A 395 -14.65 -19.97 -19.21
C GLY A 395 -15.46 -19.74 -17.93
N GLN A 396 -15.03 -18.85 -17.02
CA GLN A 396 -15.64 -18.67 -15.71
C GLN A 396 -16.49 -17.41 -15.63
N ARG A 397 -17.67 -17.53 -15.01
CA ARG A 397 -18.60 -16.40 -14.82
C ARG A 397 -18.57 -15.95 -13.36
N LEU A 398 -18.19 -14.69 -13.15
CA LEU A 398 -18.21 -14.09 -11.81
C LEU A 398 -19.64 -13.99 -11.26
N PRO A 399 -19.84 -14.03 -9.93
CA PRO A 399 -21.16 -13.83 -9.32
C PRO A 399 -21.66 -12.40 -9.51
N SER A 400 -22.97 -12.19 -9.63
CA SER A 400 -23.58 -10.86 -9.80
C SER A 400 -23.28 -9.90 -8.64
N ALA A 401 -23.06 -10.44 -7.43
CA ALA A 401 -22.71 -9.65 -6.25
C ALA A 401 -21.36 -8.92 -6.36
N MET A 402 -20.48 -9.35 -7.28
CA MET A 402 -19.18 -8.73 -7.51
C MET A 402 -19.20 -7.74 -8.67
N LEU A 403 -20.38 -7.49 -9.26
CA LEU A 403 -20.52 -6.58 -10.40
C LEU A 403 -20.91 -5.19 -9.94
N ASN A 404 -20.29 -4.19 -10.57
CA ASN A 404 -20.60 -2.78 -10.38
C ASN A 404 -20.44 -2.05 -11.72
N GLU A 405 -21.50 -1.41 -12.22
CA GLU A 405 -21.44 -0.63 -13.47
C GLU A 405 -20.47 0.55 -13.39
N GLN A 406 -20.28 1.10 -12.20
CA GLN A 406 -19.36 2.21 -11.92
C GLN A 406 -18.02 1.72 -11.32
N GLY A 407 -17.68 0.45 -11.54
CA GLY A 407 -16.42 -0.13 -11.08
C GLY A 407 -15.21 0.65 -11.62
N SER A 408 -14.28 1.03 -10.73
CA SER A 408 -13.10 1.81 -11.10
C SER A 408 -12.16 1.02 -12.02
N PRO A 409 -11.33 1.69 -12.85
CA PRO A 409 -10.31 1.01 -13.65
C PRO A 409 -9.34 0.18 -12.80
N LEU A 410 -9.01 0.66 -11.58
CA LEU A 410 -8.19 -0.07 -10.63
C LEU A 410 -8.86 -1.38 -10.19
N ALA A 411 -10.16 -1.36 -9.90
CA ALA A 411 -10.91 -2.57 -9.56
C ALA A 411 -10.90 -3.62 -10.70
N GLN A 412 -10.79 -3.18 -11.96
CA GLN A 412 -10.69 -4.10 -13.11
C GLN A 412 -9.28 -4.73 -13.26
N ALA A 413 -8.29 -4.19 -12.55
CA ALA A 413 -6.91 -4.66 -12.55
C ALA A 413 -6.49 -5.36 -11.24
N THR A 414 -7.38 -5.35 -10.23
CA THR A 414 -7.14 -5.98 -8.93
C THR A 414 -7.84 -7.33 -8.86
N SER A 415 -7.14 -8.33 -8.35
CA SER A 415 -7.68 -9.68 -8.11
C SER A 415 -7.32 -10.13 -6.69
N MET A 416 -8.27 -10.79 -6.01
CA MET A 416 -8.07 -11.33 -4.67
C MET A 416 -8.15 -12.85 -4.69
N LEU A 417 -7.09 -13.52 -4.27
CA LEU A 417 -7.05 -14.96 -4.06
C LEU A 417 -7.71 -15.29 -2.71
N ARG A 418 -8.76 -16.12 -2.75
CA ARG A 418 -9.66 -16.33 -1.60
C ARG A 418 -9.41 -17.61 -0.82
N ARG A 419 -8.83 -18.64 -1.43
CA ARG A 419 -8.58 -19.93 -0.78
C ARG A 419 -7.14 -20.04 -0.32
N SER A 420 -6.92 -20.41 0.94
CA SER A 420 -5.59 -20.73 1.46
C SER A 420 -5.39 -22.25 1.54
N TYR A 421 -4.52 -22.78 0.70
CA TYR A 421 -4.13 -24.19 0.73
C TYR A 421 -3.31 -24.55 1.97
N ARG A 422 -2.73 -23.56 2.66
CA ARG A 422 -1.96 -23.77 3.89
C ARG A 422 -2.88 -23.87 5.12
N PHE A 423 -3.97 -23.11 5.14
CA PHE A 423 -4.94 -23.19 6.24
C PHE A 423 -5.83 -24.43 6.15
N ASP A 424 -6.05 -25.00 4.96
CA ASP A 424 -6.65 -26.33 4.82
C ASP A 424 -5.89 -27.39 5.64
N ALA A 425 -4.56 -27.24 5.80
CA ALA A 425 -3.73 -28.12 6.64
C ALA A 425 -3.68 -27.73 8.13
N TYR A 426 -4.07 -26.50 8.48
CA TYR A 426 -4.04 -25.94 9.84
C TYR A 426 -5.26 -25.03 10.10
N PRO A 427 -6.48 -25.60 10.21
CA PRO A 427 -7.73 -24.83 10.20
C PRO A 427 -7.84 -23.82 11.36
N GLY A 428 -7.32 -24.14 12.55
CA GLY A 428 -7.37 -23.22 13.69
C GLY A 428 -6.60 -21.91 13.52
N ILE A 429 -5.47 -21.93 12.79
CA ILE A 429 -4.72 -20.70 12.49
C ILE A 429 -5.52 -19.84 11.49
N GLY A 430 -6.19 -20.48 10.52
CA GLY A 430 -7.02 -19.79 9.53
C GLY A 430 -8.23 -19.11 10.16
N GLU A 431 -8.96 -19.81 11.03
CA GLU A 431 -10.13 -19.27 11.72
C GLU A 431 -9.75 -18.09 12.64
N LEU A 432 -8.66 -18.23 13.39
CA LEU A 432 -8.14 -17.14 14.22
C LEU A 432 -7.74 -15.91 13.39
N ALA A 433 -7.07 -16.12 12.25
CA ALA A 433 -6.67 -15.02 11.36
C ALA A 433 -7.90 -14.29 10.77
N GLN A 434 -8.94 -15.01 10.39
CA GLN A 434 -10.19 -14.41 9.90
C GLN A 434 -10.89 -13.58 10.98
N LEU A 435 -10.92 -14.08 12.22
CA LEU A 435 -11.47 -13.35 13.37
C LEU A 435 -10.68 -12.07 13.66
N VAL A 436 -9.35 -12.12 13.62
CA VAL A 436 -8.52 -10.92 13.78
C VAL A 436 -8.81 -9.89 12.67
N ASN A 437 -8.91 -10.34 11.41
CA ASN A 437 -9.17 -9.46 10.29
C ASN A 437 -10.57 -8.84 10.30
N SER A 438 -11.55 -9.44 10.97
CA SER A 438 -12.90 -8.87 11.09
C SER A 438 -12.94 -7.66 12.02
N GLY A 439 -11.98 -7.52 12.94
CA GLY A 439 -11.94 -6.48 13.97
C GLY A 439 -13.10 -6.56 14.97
N GLN A 440 -13.92 -7.61 14.92
CA GLN A 440 -15.15 -7.78 15.71
C GLN A 440 -15.19 -9.10 16.48
N ALA A 441 -14.06 -9.81 16.56
CA ALA A 441 -13.98 -11.08 17.25
C ALA A 441 -14.40 -10.97 18.72
N THR A 442 -15.42 -11.72 19.10
CA THR A 442 -15.83 -11.82 20.50
C THR A 442 -14.89 -12.75 21.26
N GLN A 443 -14.76 -12.52 22.57
CA GLN A 443 -13.98 -13.40 23.43
C GLN A 443 -14.46 -14.85 23.35
N ALA A 444 -15.77 -15.08 23.23
CA ALA A 444 -16.35 -16.41 23.09
C ALA A 444 -15.94 -17.10 21.78
N GLU A 445 -15.85 -16.37 20.66
CA GLU A 445 -15.37 -16.92 19.38
C GLU A 445 -13.89 -17.30 19.47
N LEU A 446 -13.07 -16.44 20.08
CA LEU A 446 -11.65 -16.75 20.29
C LEU A 446 -11.45 -17.97 21.19
N GLU A 447 -12.16 -18.04 22.33
CA GLU A 447 -12.13 -19.18 23.25
C GLU A 447 -12.58 -20.47 22.57
N LYS A 448 -13.59 -20.40 21.69
CA LYS A 448 -14.05 -21.55 20.90
C LYS A 448 -12.94 -22.06 19.99
N VAL A 449 -12.27 -21.19 19.24
CA VAL A 449 -11.13 -21.58 18.38
C VAL A 449 -10.02 -22.21 19.21
N PHE A 450 -9.64 -21.59 20.33
CA PHE A 450 -8.60 -22.14 21.20
C PHE A 450 -8.97 -23.48 21.83
N ALA A 451 -10.24 -23.67 22.20
CA ALA A 451 -10.73 -24.94 22.73
C ALA A 451 -10.77 -26.04 21.66
N SER A 452 -11.14 -25.71 20.41
CA SER A 452 -11.22 -26.67 19.31
C SER A 452 -9.85 -27.17 18.83
N PHE A 453 -8.77 -26.42 19.08
CA PHE A 453 -7.42 -26.74 18.59
C PHE A 453 -6.36 -26.80 19.70
N GLN A 454 -6.71 -27.41 20.84
CA GLN A 454 -5.75 -27.64 21.94
C GLN A 454 -4.75 -28.76 21.62
N ARG A 455 -3.52 -28.58 22.09
CA ARG A 455 -2.43 -29.55 21.95
C ARG A 455 -2.52 -30.59 23.07
N GLU A 456 -2.94 -31.82 22.76
CA GLU A 456 -2.81 -32.96 23.68
C GLU A 456 -1.43 -33.62 23.51
N GLY A 457 -0.49 -33.36 24.45
CA GLY A 457 0.82 -34.04 24.54
C GLY A 457 1.98 -33.44 23.73
N GLU A 458 3.12 -34.17 23.66
CA GLU A 458 4.36 -33.71 23.02
C GLU A 458 4.36 -33.78 21.48
N THR A 459 3.51 -34.63 20.89
CA THR A 459 3.36 -34.76 19.43
C THR A 459 2.31 -33.81 18.87
N ILE A 460 2.65 -33.10 17.78
CA ILE A 460 1.68 -32.34 16.98
C ILE A 460 0.82 -33.36 16.23
N SER A 461 -0.26 -33.81 16.84
CA SER A 461 -1.24 -34.66 16.17
C SER A 461 -2.19 -33.77 15.38
N ALA A 462 -2.08 -33.82 14.04
CA ALA A 462 -3.13 -33.36 13.13
C ALA A 462 -4.30 -34.36 13.15
N THR A 463 -4.90 -34.58 14.33
CA THR A 463 -6.14 -35.35 14.50
C THR A 463 -7.28 -34.40 14.79
N ALA A 464 -7.60 -33.58 13.80
CA ALA A 464 -8.92 -32.99 13.63
C ALA A 464 -9.07 -32.68 12.14
N ASN A 465 -9.87 -33.49 11.45
CA ASN A 465 -10.35 -33.32 10.07
C ASN A 465 -9.51 -33.91 8.91
N LEU A 466 -9.17 -35.20 9.00
CA LEU A 466 -9.08 -36.07 7.83
C LEU A 466 -10.18 -37.15 7.93
N GLU A 467 -11.43 -36.75 7.69
CA GLU A 467 -12.47 -37.62 7.11
C GLU A 467 -12.98 -36.98 5.82
#